data_AF-A0A5N6G4X9-F1
#
_entry.id   AF-A0A5N6G4X9-F1
#
_cell.length_a   1.000
_cell.length_b   1.000
_cell.length_c   1.000
_cell.angle_alpha   90.00
_cell.angle_beta   90.00
_cell.angle_gamma   90.00
#
_symmetry.space_group_name_H-M   'P 1'
#
loop_
_entity.id
_entity.type
_entity.pdbx_description
1 polymer ?
#
loop_
_entity_poly.entity_id
_entity_poly.type
_entity_poly.pdbx_seq_one_letter_code
_entity_poly.pdbx_strand_id
1 'polypeptide(L)'
;MADVDNLITLVRQKQKTNVQDVAMVFDALPPIEPECLLGVWSGDLVETGHKDIKVIRDLNWAGKTVHTIDDVDLVIFSDENGASKPDMRWDKA
;
A
#
# COMPACT_ATOMS: atom_id res chain seq x y z
N MET A 1 8.17 -5.83 -20.88
CA MET A 1 9.04 -6.31 -19.78
C MET A 1 8.39 -5.80 -18.51
N ALA A 2 8.25 -6.61 -17.45
CA ALA A 2 7.69 -6.07 -16.21
C ALA A 2 8.76 -5.15 -15.61
N ASP A 3 8.48 -3.86 -15.59
CA ASP A 3 9.30 -2.82 -14.98
C ASP A 3 8.41 -1.96 -14.07
N VAL A 4 9.04 -1.17 -13.19
CA VAL A 4 8.34 -0.41 -12.16
C VAL A 4 7.38 0.62 -12.75
N ASP A 5 7.72 1.26 -13.88
CA ASP A 5 6.91 2.30 -14.51
C ASP A 5 5.63 1.71 -15.13
N ASN A 6 5.75 0.54 -15.75
CA ASN A 6 4.60 -0.19 -16.25
C ASN A 6 3.70 -0.65 -15.10
N LEU A 7 4.28 -1.17 -14.00
CA LEU A 7 3.49 -1.57 -12.83
C LEU A 7 2.74 -0.38 -12.22
N ILE A 8 3.38 0.78 -12.06
CA ILE A 8 2.74 2.01 -11.59
C ILE A 8 1.59 2.43 -12.51
N THR A 9 1.78 2.30 -13.83
CA THR A 9 0.74 2.62 -14.82
C THR A 9 -0.48 1.70 -14.65
N LEU A 10 -0.25 0.40 -14.49
CA LEU A 10 -1.32 -0.58 -14.26
C LEU A 10 -2.10 -0.29 -12.97
N VAL A 11 -1.41 0.03 -11.88
CA VAL A 11 -2.02 0.41 -10.59
C VAL A 11 -2.92 1.64 -10.76
N ARG A 12 -2.41 2.72 -11.36
CA ARG A 12 -3.17 3.96 -11.58
C ARG A 12 -4.42 3.74 -12.44
N GLN A 13 -4.35 2.81 -13.40
CA GLN A 13 -5.47 2.47 -14.28
C GLN A 13 -6.39 1.38 -13.69
N LYS A 14 -6.08 0.87 -12.49
CA LYS A 14 -6.78 -0.26 -11.85
C LYS A 14 -6.90 -1.46 -12.77
N GLN A 15 -5.85 -1.71 -13.55
CA GLN A 15 -5.79 -2.84 -14.48
C GLN A 15 -5.25 -4.07 -13.78
N LYS A 16 -5.86 -5.21 -14.10
CA LYS A 16 -5.41 -6.50 -13.56
C LYS A 16 -4.03 -6.87 -14.09
N THR A 17 -3.21 -7.40 -13.21
CA THR A 17 -1.91 -8.00 -13.56
C THR A 17 -1.73 -9.34 -12.84
N ASN A 18 -0.74 -10.14 -13.22
CA ASN A 18 -0.46 -11.40 -12.55
C ASN A 18 0.48 -11.20 -11.35
N VAL A 19 0.47 -12.13 -10.39
CA VAL A 19 1.32 -12.04 -9.18
C VAL A 19 2.80 -12.21 -9.52
N GLN A 20 3.14 -13.00 -10.54
CA GLN A 20 4.51 -13.31 -10.93
C GLN A 20 5.26 -12.08 -11.46
N ASP A 21 4.60 -11.24 -12.25
CA ASP A 21 5.15 -9.99 -12.79
C ASP A 21 5.37 -8.97 -11.67
N VAL A 22 4.46 -8.91 -10.70
CA VAL A 22 4.61 -8.05 -9.52
C VAL A 22 5.79 -8.51 -8.67
N ALA A 23 5.91 -9.82 -8.43
CA ALA A 23 7.02 -10.40 -7.68
C ALA A 23 8.37 -10.14 -8.37
N MET A 24 8.44 -10.32 -9.69
CA MET A 24 9.66 -10.06 -10.46
C MET A 24 10.09 -8.59 -10.41
N VAL A 25 9.13 -7.65 -10.45
CA VAL A 25 9.44 -6.22 -10.27
C VAL A 25 9.93 -5.96 -8.85
N PHE A 26 9.26 -6.52 -7.83
CA PHE A 26 9.65 -6.35 -6.43
C PHE A 26 11.07 -6.88 -6.15
N ASP A 27 11.38 -8.09 -6.61
CA ASP A 27 12.68 -8.76 -6.41
C ASP A 27 13.84 -7.99 -7.07
N ALA A 28 13.55 -7.12 -8.05
CA ALA A 28 14.55 -6.31 -8.73
C ALA A 28 14.80 -4.94 -8.05
N LEU A 29 13.98 -4.54 -7.07
CA LEU A 29 14.14 -3.25 -6.39
C LEU A 29 15.31 -3.31 -5.38
N PRO A 30 16.12 -2.23 -5.28
CA PRO A 30 17.11 -2.15 -4.22
C PRO A 30 16.42 -2.03 -2.85
N PRO A 31 17.03 -2.55 -1.78
CA PRO A 31 16.55 -2.28 -0.43
C PRO A 31 16.71 -0.78 -0.11
N ILE A 32 15.93 -0.33 0.87
CA ILE A 32 16.02 1.01 1.45
C ILE A 32 16.24 0.92 2.96
N GLU A 33 16.84 1.95 3.55
CA GLU A 33 16.98 2.05 5.00
C GLU A 33 15.62 2.37 5.66
N PRO A 34 15.36 1.92 6.89
CA PRO A 34 14.08 2.14 7.57
C PRO A 34 13.70 3.63 7.67
N GLU A 35 14.67 4.53 7.82
CA GLU A 35 14.46 5.96 7.94
C GLU A 35 13.86 6.57 6.66
N CYS A 36 14.00 5.90 5.51
CA CYS A 36 13.36 6.31 4.26
C CYS A 36 11.84 6.09 4.28
N LEU A 37 11.31 5.34 5.23
CA LEU A 37 9.87 5.08 5.36
C LEU A 37 9.14 6.13 6.20
N LEU A 38 9.85 7.02 6.91
CA LEU A 38 9.22 8.02 7.78
C LEU A 38 8.29 8.96 7.00
N GLY A 39 7.10 9.23 7.57
CA GLY A 39 6.12 10.15 7.00
C GLY A 39 4.78 9.51 6.65
N VAL A 40 3.99 10.23 5.86
CA VAL A 40 2.63 9.83 5.46
C VAL A 40 2.65 9.29 4.03
N TRP A 41 2.12 8.08 3.86
CA TRP A 41 2.08 7.36 2.59
C TRP A 41 0.64 7.12 2.16
N SER A 42 0.28 7.59 0.97
CA SER A 42 -0.96 7.19 0.30
C SER A 42 -0.77 5.80 -0.30
N GLY A 43 -1.66 4.87 0.05
CA GLY A 43 -1.65 3.50 -0.47
C GLY A 43 -2.44 3.37 -1.77
N ASP A 44 -2.13 2.33 -2.54
CA ASP A 44 -2.97 1.85 -3.65
C ASP A 44 -2.87 0.32 -3.74
N LEU A 45 -3.76 -0.30 -4.52
CA LEU A 45 -3.88 -1.74 -4.65
C LEU A 45 -3.39 -2.20 -6.04
N VAL A 46 -2.54 -3.22 -6.05
CA VAL A 46 -2.19 -3.92 -7.29
C VAL A 46 -3.26 -4.99 -7.55
N GLU A 47 -3.96 -4.89 -8.68
CA GLU A 47 -5.12 -5.74 -9.02
C GLU A 47 -4.70 -7.15 -9.47
N THR A 48 -4.18 -7.97 -8.55
CA THR A 48 -3.70 -9.33 -8.85
C THR A 48 -4.81 -10.39 -8.80
N GLY A 49 -6.01 -10.02 -8.35
CA GLY A 49 -7.09 -10.96 -8.05
C GLY A 49 -6.97 -11.62 -6.68
N HIS A 50 -6.05 -11.18 -5.82
CA HIS A 50 -5.96 -11.64 -4.44
C HIS A 50 -7.24 -11.35 -3.65
N LYS A 51 -7.71 -12.32 -2.86
CA LYS A 51 -8.99 -12.26 -2.12
C LYS A 51 -9.11 -11.04 -1.19
N ASP A 52 -8.00 -10.61 -0.60
CA ASP A 52 -8.01 -9.54 0.40
C ASP A 52 -8.04 -8.14 -0.24
N ILE A 53 -7.84 -8.02 -1.56
CA ILE A 53 -8.00 -6.74 -2.28
C ILE A 53 -9.40 -6.18 -2.08
N LYS A 54 -10.42 -7.05 -2.09
CA LYS A 54 -11.80 -6.64 -1.83
C LYS A 54 -11.97 -6.12 -0.41
N VAL A 55 -11.42 -6.85 0.57
CA VAL A 55 -11.49 -6.47 2.00
C VAL A 55 -10.84 -5.10 2.22
N ILE A 56 -9.63 -4.88 1.70
CA ILE A 56 -8.91 -3.60 1.87
C ILE A 56 -9.67 -2.44 1.21
N ARG A 57 -10.30 -2.69 0.05
CA ARG A 57 -11.12 -1.68 -0.63
C ARG A 57 -12.39 -1.36 0.16
N ASP A 58 -13.09 -2.37 0.65
CA ASP A 58 -14.33 -2.21 1.43
C ASP A 58 -14.05 -1.46 2.75
N LEU A 59 -12.83 -1.56 3.26
CA LEU A 59 -12.36 -0.80 4.42
C LEU A 59 -11.99 0.66 4.10
N ASN A 60 -11.97 1.09 2.84
CA ASN A 60 -11.49 2.42 2.41
C ASN A 60 -10.10 2.76 2.95
N TRP A 61 -9.17 1.80 2.88
CA TRP A 61 -7.78 2.02 3.26
C TRP A 61 -7.15 3.15 2.44
N ALA A 62 -6.65 4.17 3.14
CA ALA A 62 -6.02 5.35 2.57
C ALA A 62 -4.50 5.24 2.53
N GLY A 63 -3.90 4.47 3.44
CA GLY A 63 -2.45 4.37 3.52
C GLY A 63 -1.89 4.10 4.91
N LYS A 64 -0.70 4.61 5.16
CA LYS A 64 0.08 4.41 6.40
C LYS A 64 0.76 5.70 6.83
N THR A 65 1.00 5.82 8.13
CA THR A 65 1.89 6.86 8.67
C THR A 65 2.95 6.18 9.51
N VAL A 66 4.22 6.45 9.20
CA VAL A 66 5.38 5.97 9.96
C VAL A 66 5.90 7.17 10.74
N HIS A 67 5.61 7.21 12.04
CA HIS A 67 6.04 8.32 12.91
C HIS A 67 7.51 8.16 13.29
N THR A 68 7.89 6.94 13.64
CA THR A 68 9.27 6.53 13.93
C THR A 68 9.50 5.11 13.41
N ILE A 69 10.74 4.63 13.45
CA ILE A 69 11.07 3.25 13.05
C ILE A 69 10.36 2.18 13.91
N ASP A 70 9.90 2.55 15.11
CA ASP A 70 9.22 1.67 16.06
C ASP A 70 7.75 2.08 16.30
N ASP A 71 7.20 3.03 15.54
CA ASP A 71 5.82 3.53 15.72
C ASP A 71 5.15 3.84 14.38
N VAL A 72 4.19 2.98 14.00
CA VAL A 72 3.55 2.99 12.69
C VAL A 72 2.04 2.82 12.80
N ASP A 73 1.29 3.78 12.23
CA ASP A 73 -0.13 3.63 11.94
C ASP A 73 -0.29 2.80 10.66
N LEU A 74 -0.50 1.50 10.81
CA LEU A 74 -0.54 0.54 9.69
C LEU A 74 -1.77 0.67 8.80
N VAL A 75 -2.87 1.15 9.36
CA VAL A 75 -4.16 1.15 8.70
C VAL A 75 -4.83 2.48 8.96
N ILE A 76 -4.70 3.36 7.97
CA ILE A 76 -5.38 4.65 7.96
C ILE A 76 -6.62 4.51 7.09
N PHE A 77 -7.78 4.84 7.65
CA PHE A 77 -9.04 4.89 6.91
C PHE A 77 -9.50 6.32 6.73
N SER A 78 -10.04 6.60 5.55
CA SER A 78 -10.80 7.82 5.31
C SER A 78 -12.20 7.65 5.88
N ASP A 79 -12.59 8.53 6.80
CA ASP A 79 -13.99 8.64 7.20
C ASP A 79 -14.84 9.30 6.11
N GLU A 80 -16.15 9.33 6.30
CA GLU A 80 -17.14 9.91 5.37
C GLU A 80 -16.91 11.40 5.06
N ASN A 81 -16.12 12.10 5.88
CA ASN A 81 -15.74 13.51 5.68
C ASN A 81 -14.34 13.65 5.07
N GLY A 82 -13.69 12.54 4.71
CA GLY A 82 -12.33 12.51 4.17
C GLY A 82 -11.24 12.68 5.21
N ALA A 83 -11.56 12.68 6.50
CA ALA A 83 -10.54 12.73 7.55
C ALA A 83 -9.93 11.34 7.74
N SER A 84 -8.60 11.29 7.65
CA SER A 84 -7.81 10.09 7.87
C SER A 84 -7.63 9.84 9.36
N LYS A 85 -8.05 8.67 9.85
CA LYS A 85 -7.84 8.26 11.25
C LYS A 85 -7.18 6.87 11.30
N PRO A 86 -6.23 6.64 12.23
CA PRO A 86 -5.71 5.30 12.47
C PRO A 86 -6.82 4.40 13.02
N ASP A 87 -6.91 3.17 12.51
CA ASP A 87 -7.79 2.16 13.11
C ASP A 87 -7.14 1.58 14.37
N MET A 88 -7.69 1.96 15.52
CA MET A 88 -7.22 1.52 16.83
C MET A 88 -7.35 0.00 17.06
N ARG A 89 -8.01 -0.76 16.17
CA ARG A 89 -8.03 -2.23 16.22
C ARG A 89 -6.75 -2.88 15.71
N TRP A 90 -5.91 -2.13 15.01
CA TRP A 90 -4.67 -2.60 14.38
C TRP A 90 -3.47 -1.78 14.86
N ASP A 91 -3.54 -1.28 16.09
CA ASP A 91 -2.88 -0.05 16.52
C ASP A 91 -1.36 -0.13 16.62
N LYS A 92 -0.72 -1.30 16.63
CA LYS A 92 0.75 -1.40 16.73
C LYS A 92 1.30 -2.67 16.07
N ALA A 93 2.28 -2.51 15.17
CA ALA A 93 3.22 -3.57 14.77
C ALA A 93 4.63 -3.20 15.24
#